data_AF-G6F386-F1
#
_entry.id   AF-G6F386-F1
#
_cell.length_a   1.000
_cell.length_b   1.000
_cell.length_c   1.000
_cell.angle_alpha   90.00
_cell.angle_beta   90.00
_cell.angle_gamma   90.00
#
_symmetry.space_group_name_H-M   'P 1'
#
loop_
_entity.id
_entity.type
_entity.pdbx_description
1 polymer ?
#
loop_
_entity_poly.entity_id
_entity_poly.type
_entity_poly.pdbx_seq_one_letter_code
_entity_poly.pdbx_strand_id
1 'polypeptide(L)' 'MADNTMGLMMSISGYTKVAIEEASGSKTTLIIMDTSHLYLFFSGVMSFQEIISRIRRHASQTGQAYLAVSEFYNYI' A
#
# COMPACT_ATOMS: atom_id res chain seq x y z
N MET A 1 -9.99 21.45 3.91
CA MET A 1 -9.99 20.59 2.71
C MET A 1 -8.63 19.92 2.63
N ALA A 2 -8.61 18.60 2.77
CA ALA A 2 -7.42 17.77 2.74
C ALA A 2 -7.58 16.75 1.60
N ASP A 3 -8.01 17.25 0.43
CA ASP A 3 -8.52 16.43 -0.67
C ASP A 3 -7.45 15.53 -1.31
N ASN A 4 -6.17 15.69 -0.91
CA ASN A 4 -5.02 14.88 -1.35
C ASN A 4 -4.22 14.26 -0.19
N THR A 5 -4.73 14.30 1.05
CA THR A 5 -4.06 13.64 2.18
C THR A 5 -4.44 12.17 2.21
N MET A 6 -3.43 11.29 2.18
CA MET A 6 -3.61 9.85 2.26
C MET A 6 -3.23 9.34 3.66
N GLY A 7 -4.08 8.50 4.22
CA GLY A 7 -3.74 7.70 5.39
C GLY A 7 -2.85 6.53 5.01
N LEU A 8 -1.93 6.17 5.90
CA LEU A 8 -1.16 4.94 5.84
C LEU A 8 -1.43 4.18 7.13
N MET A 9 -1.87 2.93 7.01
CA MET A 9 -1.97 2.01 8.14
C MET A 9 -0.98 0.86 7.95
N MET A 10 -0.33 0.46 9.03
CA MET A 10 0.66 -0.60 9.03
C MET A 10 0.29 -1.69 10.04
N SER A 11 0.30 -2.94 9.59
CA SER A 11 0.05 -4.11 10.44
C SER A 11 1.24 -5.06 10.41
N ILE A 12 1.79 -5.40 11.59
CA ILE A 12 2.84 -6.42 11.68
C ILE A 12 2.29 -7.83 11.40
N SER A 13 1.03 -8.07 11.74
CA SER A 13 0.37 -9.38 11.58
C SER A 13 -0.29 -9.57 10.21
N GLY A 14 -0.19 -8.58 9.31
CA GLY A 14 -0.90 -8.57 8.03
C GLY A 14 -2.37 -8.19 8.16
N TYR A 15 -3.13 -8.40 7.07
CA TYR A 15 -4.55 -8.09 6.98
C TYR A 15 -5.33 -9.30 6.48
N THR A 16 -6.57 -9.43 6.95
CA THR A 16 -7.52 -10.37 6.34
C THR A 16 -7.97 -9.84 4.99
N LYS A 17 -8.46 -10.75 4.13
CA LYS A 17 -9.05 -10.36 2.85
C LYS A 17 -10.18 -9.34 3.02
N VAL A 18 -11.05 -9.55 4.00
CA VAL A 18 -12.16 -8.61 4.31
C VAL A 18 -11.63 -7.23 4.68
N ALA A 19 -10.58 -7.13 5.51
CA ALA A 19 -10.01 -5.84 5.88
C ALA A 19 -9.39 -5.11 4.67
N ILE A 20 -8.78 -5.86 3.73
CA ILE A 20 -8.26 -5.28 2.48
C ILE A 20 -9.41 -4.78 1.61
N GLU A 21 -10.48 -5.55 1.47
CA GLU A 21 -11.67 -5.19 0.68
C GLU A 21 -12.35 -3.93 1.24
N GLU A 22 -12.54 -3.86 2.57
CA GLU A 22 -13.15 -2.70 3.24
C GLU A 22 -12.27 -1.45 3.21
N ALA A 23 -10.94 -1.60 3.20
CA ALA A 23 -10.02 -0.48 3.01
C ALA A 23 -9.99 0.01 1.54
N SER A 24 -10.44 -0.83 0.61
CA SER A 24 -10.44 -0.56 -0.83
C SER A 24 -11.75 0.08 -1.29
N GLY A 25 -11.71 0.78 -2.42
CA GLY A 25 -12.88 1.44 -2.97
C GLY A 25 -12.54 2.54 -3.97
N SER A 26 -13.57 3.10 -4.60
CA SER A 26 -13.40 4.22 -5.54
C SER A 26 -12.80 5.41 -4.81
N LYS A 27 -11.56 5.78 -5.17
CA LYS A 27 -10.77 6.85 -4.52
C LYS A 27 -10.43 6.54 -3.07
N THR A 28 -9.94 5.32 -2.79
CA THR A 28 -9.42 5.01 -1.44
C THR A 28 -8.38 6.06 -1.02
N THR A 29 -8.60 6.66 0.14
CA THR A 29 -7.68 7.61 0.77
C THR A 29 -6.80 6.93 1.81
N LEU A 30 -6.86 5.60 1.89
CA LEU A 30 -6.09 4.78 2.81
C LEU A 30 -5.25 3.79 1.99
N ILE A 31 -3.95 3.76 2.24
CA ILE A 31 -3.10 2.65 1.84
C ILE A 31 -2.76 1.82 3.07
N ILE A 32 -2.70 0.50 2.89
CA ILE A 32 -2.37 -0.43 3.97
C ILE A 32 -1.11 -1.21 3.61
N MET A 33 -0.27 -1.45 4.61
CA MET A 33 1.03 -2.11 4.47
C MET A 33 1.24 -3.14 5.57
N ASP A 34 1.99 -4.19 5.27
CA ASP A 34 2.30 -5.25 6.22
C ASP A 34 3.81 -5.44 6.42
N THR A 35 4.18 -6.45 7.22
CA THR A 35 5.58 -6.80 7.50
C THR A 35 6.39 -7.07 6.24
N SER A 36 5.80 -7.57 5.15
CA SER A 36 6.50 -7.82 3.89
C SER A 36 7.10 -6.52 3.32
N HIS A 37 6.34 -5.43 3.43
CA HIS A 37 6.77 -4.10 3.00
C HIS A 37 7.89 -3.54 3.88
N LEU A 38 7.75 -3.70 5.20
CA LEU A 38 8.80 -3.30 6.15
C LEU A 38 10.08 -4.09 5.93
N TYR A 39 9.97 -5.40 5.68
CA TYR A 39 11.12 -6.25 5.40
C TYR A 39 11.87 -5.76 4.16
N LEU A 40 11.14 -5.43 3.08
CA LEU A 40 11.73 -4.85 1.88
C LEU A 40 12.49 -3.55 2.17
N PHE A 41 11.89 -2.65 2.97
CA PHE A 41 12.54 -1.40 3.38
C PHE A 41 13.80 -1.64 4.24
N PHE A 42 13.70 -2.44 5.30
CA PHE A 42 14.81 -2.68 6.22
C PHE A 42 15.93 -3.51 5.59
N SER A 43 15.64 -4.33 4.59
CA SER A 43 16.65 -5.04 3.80
C SER A 43 17.49 -4.12 2.90
N GLY A 44 17.09 -2.85 2.73
CA GLY A 44 17.76 -1.89 1.88
C GLY A 44 17.53 -2.08 0.38
N VAL A 45 16.64 -3.00 -0.02
CA VAL A 45 16.32 -3.28 -1.43
C VAL A 45 15.57 -2.12 -2.08
N MET A 46 14.71 -1.42 -1.33
CA MET A 46 13.90 -0.31 -1.85
C MET A 46 13.68 0.76 -0.78
N SER A 47 13.71 2.04 -1.18
CA SER A 47 13.42 3.14 -0.26
C SER A 47 11.94 3.15 0.15
N PHE A 48 11.65 3.62 1.37
CA PHE A 48 10.27 3.69 1.85
C PHE A 48 9.39 4.60 0.98
N GLN A 49 9.97 5.69 0.45
CA GLN A 49 9.29 6.59 -0.48
C GLN A 49 8.86 5.89 -1.78
N GLU A 50 9.73 5.02 -2.31
CA GLU A 50 9.42 4.27 -3.53
C GLU A 50 8.33 3.23 -3.28
N ILE A 51 8.40 2.52 -2.16
CA ILE A 51 7.36 1.56 -1.73
C ILE A 51 6.00 2.26 -1.67
N ILE A 52 5.90 3.39 -0.94
CA ILE A 52 4.65 4.17 -0.84
C ILE A 52 4.18 4.65 -2.22
N SER A 53 5.09 5.11 -3.07
CA SER A 53 4.75 5.62 -4.40
C SER A 53 4.11 4.55 -5.28
N ARG A 54 4.60 3.30 -5.24
CA ARG A 54 4.04 2.18 -5.99
C ARG A 54 2.65 1.79 -5.49
N ILE A 55 2.48 1.65 -4.17
CA ILE A 55 1.17 1.31 -3.57
C ILE A 55 0.15 2.42 -3.86
N ARG A 56 0.54 3.69 -3.73
CA ARG A 56 -0.31 4.83 -4.05
C ARG A 56 -0.76 4.83 -5.51
N ARG A 57 0.16 4.54 -6.45
CA ARG A 57 -0.15 4.44 -7.87
C ARG A 57 -1.15 3.32 -8.13
N HIS A 58 -0.94 2.16 -7.51
CA HIS A 58 -1.87 1.03 -7.58
C HIS A 58 -3.28 1.41 -7.06
N ALA A 59 -3.35 2.01 -5.88
CA ALA A 59 -4.61 2.45 -5.27
C ALA A 59 -5.34 3.47 -6.15
N SER A 60 -4.61 4.40 -6.76
CA SER A 60 -5.20 5.38 -7.68
C SER A 60 -5.71 4.77 -8.98
N GLN A 61 -5.11 3.68 -9.46
CA GLN A 61 -5.46 3.04 -10.74
C GLN A 61 -6.57 1.99 -10.59
N THR A 62 -6.59 1.28 -9.46
CA THR A 62 -7.44 0.09 -9.27
C THR A 62 -8.48 0.26 -8.15
N GLY A 63 -8.31 1.27 -7.29
CA GLY A 63 -9.08 1.41 -6.06
C GLY A 63 -8.68 0.45 -4.93
N GLN A 64 -7.67 -0.41 -5.14
CA GLN A 64 -7.21 -1.35 -4.12
C GLN A 64 -6.19 -0.71 -3.18
N ALA A 65 -6.46 -0.74 -1.87
CA ALA A 65 -5.63 -0.10 -0.84
C ALA A 65 -4.32 -0.85 -0.52
N TYR A 66 -4.20 -2.09 -0.98
CA TYR A 66 -3.07 -2.97 -0.73
C TYR A 66 -2.46 -3.43 -2.06
N LEU A 67 -1.14 -3.38 -2.18
CA LEU A 67 -0.38 -3.99 -3.27
C LEU A 67 0.64 -4.93 -2.66
N ALA A 68 0.63 -6.22 -3.02
CA ALA A 68 1.62 -7.15 -2.48
C ALA A 68 3.02 -6.83 -3.00
N VAL A 69 4.06 -6.97 -2.16
CA VAL A 69 5.47 -6.76 -2.55
C VAL A 69 5.85 -7.61 -3.77
N SER A 70 5.33 -8.83 -3.87
CA SER A 70 5.55 -9.72 -5.00
C SER A 70 5.03 -9.17 -6.33
N GLU A 71 4.14 -8.17 -6.32
CA GLU A 71 3.50 -7.60 -7.52
C GLU A 71 4.09 -6.24 -7.92
N PHE A 72 5.13 -5.77 -7.23
CA PHE A 72 5.73 -4.45 -7.46
C PHE A 72 6.32 -4.26 -8.85
N TYR A 73 6.67 -5.35 -9.54
CA TYR A 73 7.20 -5.33 -10.91
C TYR A 73 6.19 -4.75 -11.93
N ASN A 74 4.89 -4.72 -11.62
CA ASN A 74 3.86 -4.10 -12.46
C ASN A 74 3.80 -2.57 -12.33
N TYR A 75 4.55 -1.97 -11.41
CA TYR A 75 4.46 -0.55 -11.03
C TYR A 75 5.81 0.17 -11.11
N ILE A 76 6.60 -0.10 -12.16
CA ILE A 76 7.85 0.60 -12.50
C ILE A 76 7.55 2.00 -13.04
#